data_AF-A0A370KJ25-F1
#
_entry.id   AF-A0A370KJ25-F1
#
_cell.length_a   1.000
_cell.length_b   1.000
_cell.length_c   1.000
_cell.angle_alpha   90.00
_cell.angle_beta   90.00
_cell.angle_gamma   90.00
#
_symmetry.space_group_name_H-M   'P 1'
#
loop_
_entity.id
_entity.type
_entity.pdbx_description
1 polymer ?
#
loop_
_entity_poly.entity_id
_entity_poly.type
_entity_poly.pdbx_seq_one_letter_code
_entity_poly.pdbx_strand_id
1 'polypeptide(L)'
;MGKPSERRQTGEQDLFRSRLDQIINMKHELVRLAQAIDWSVLEARFGTVYSDGAGMPPLPTRLMAGLAILKHTFSLSDEALCERWVENPYFQYLCGEEFFRHDLSFDRRKRVGHPT
;
A
#
# COMPACT_ATOMS: atom_id res chain seq x y z
N MET A 1 -8.43 -18.97 38.89
CA MET A 1 -9.23 -18.49 37.74
C MET A 1 -8.66 -17.15 37.29
N GLY A 2 -8.11 -17.05 36.07
CA GLY A 2 -7.57 -15.78 35.56
C GLY A 2 -6.57 -15.92 34.41
N LYS A 3 -7.10 -16.22 33.22
CA LYS A 3 -6.59 -16.00 31.83
C LYS A 3 -5.08 -16.20 31.53
N PRO A 4 -4.70 -17.19 30.69
CA PRO A 4 -3.35 -17.26 30.16
C PRO A 4 -3.10 -16.10 29.19
N SER A 5 -1.97 -15.44 29.42
CA SER A 5 -1.41 -14.36 28.61
C SER A 5 -1.34 -14.74 27.13
N GLU A 6 -1.81 -13.81 26.32
CA GLU A 6 -1.90 -13.88 24.87
C GLU A 6 -0.56 -14.31 24.25
N ARG A 7 -0.64 -15.41 23.50
CA ARG A 7 0.44 -15.98 22.70
C ARG A 7 1.00 -14.86 21.82
N ARG A 8 2.21 -14.38 22.13
CA ARG A 8 2.99 -13.52 21.24
C ARG A 8 3.25 -14.27 19.94
N GLN A 9 2.33 -14.15 18.98
CA GLN A 9 2.51 -14.57 17.60
C GLN A 9 3.32 -13.47 16.89
N THR A 10 4.61 -13.34 17.19
CA THR A 10 5.41 -12.21 16.69
C THR A 10 6.74 -12.63 16.05
N GLY A 11 6.90 -13.92 15.73
CA GLY A 11 8.13 -14.43 15.07
C GLY A 11 7.87 -15.28 13.83
N GLU A 12 6.85 -16.15 13.85
CA GLU A 12 6.57 -17.06 12.72
C GLU A 12 5.84 -16.40 11.56
N GLN A 13 5.04 -15.35 11.79
CA GLN A 13 4.23 -14.73 10.72
C GLN A 13 5.03 -13.83 9.76
N ASP A 14 6.23 -13.39 10.14
CA ASP A 14 7.06 -12.55 9.26
C ASP A 14 7.81 -13.37 8.18
N LEU A 15 8.02 -14.67 8.39
CA LEU A 15 8.61 -15.58 7.40
C LEU A 15 7.63 -15.95 6.25
N PHE A 16 6.33 -15.72 6.46
CA PHE A 16 5.25 -16.08 5.53
C PHE A 16 4.46 -14.86 5.03
N ARG A 17 5.02 -13.65 5.06
CA ARG A 17 4.34 -12.54 4.37
C ARG A 17 4.20 -12.91 2.90
N SER A 18 2.97 -13.04 2.43
CA SER A 18 2.64 -13.39 1.06
C SER A 18 3.21 -12.32 0.12
N ARG A 19 4.37 -12.59 -0.49
CA ARG A 19 4.93 -11.73 -1.53
C ARG A 19 3.93 -11.64 -2.66
N LEU A 20 3.68 -10.43 -3.13
CA LEU A 20 2.66 -10.18 -4.14
C LEU A 20 2.97 -10.93 -5.44
N ASP A 21 4.25 -10.97 -5.84
CA ASP A 21 4.74 -11.69 -7.02
C ASP A 21 4.53 -13.21 -6.98
N GLN A 22 4.25 -13.79 -5.81
CA GLN A 22 3.97 -15.22 -5.64
C GLN A 22 2.48 -15.55 -5.62
N ILE A 23 1.60 -14.57 -5.36
CA ILE A 23 0.15 -14.80 -5.20
C ILE A 23 -0.69 -14.18 -6.33
N ILE A 24 -0.11 -13.31 -7.15
CA ILE A 24 -0.81 -12.66 -8.27
C ILE A 24 -0.40 -13.25 -9.62
N ASN A 25 -1.30 -13.18 -10.59
CA ASN A 25 -0.95 -13.49 -11.98
C ASN A 25 -0.11 -12.36 -12.58
N MET A 26 1.16 -12.63 -12.85
CA MET A 26 2.09 -11.65 -13.44
C MET A 26 1.71 -11.19 -14.86
N LYS A 27 0.75 -11.84 -15.52
CA LYS A 27 0.20 -11.42 -16.83
C LYS A 27 -1.03 -10.52 -16.71
N HIS A 28 -1.51 -10.24 -15.51
CA HIS A 28 -2.66 -9.37 -15.27
C HIS A 28 -2.39 -7.94 -15.77
N GLU A 29 -3.43 -7.27 -16.27
CA GLU A 29 -3.32 -5.94 -16.88
C GLU A 29 -2.69 -4.89 -15.96
N LEU A 30 -3.07 -4.85 -14.68
CA LEU A 30 -2.50 -3.93 -13.70
C LEU A 30 -1.02 -4.23 -13.38
N VAL A 31 -0.60 -5.50 -13.45
CA VAL A 31 0.81 -5.88 -13.27
C VAL A 31 1.62 -5.41 -14.46
N ARG A 32 1.12 -5.63 -15.67
CA ARG A 32 1.77 -5.16 -16.91
C ARG A 32 1.85 -3.64 -16.95
N LEU A 33 0.80 -2.95 -16.53
CA LEU A 33 0.79 -1.50 -16.37
C LEU A 33 1.88 -1.06 -15.38
N ALA A 34 1.95 -1.69 -14.22
CA ALA A 34 2.96 -1.37 -13.22
C ALA A 34 4.40 -1.58 -13.74
N GLN A 35 4.62 -2.60 -14.58
CA GLN A 35 5.93 -2.85 -15.19
C GLN A 35 6.27 -1.90 -16.34
N ALA A 36 5.27 -1.32 -16.99
CA ALA A 36 5.46 -0.40 -18.11
C ALA A 36 5.74 1.04 -17.67
N ILE A 37 5.38 1.41 -16.44
CA ILE A 37 5.60 2.76 -15.90
C ILE A 37 7.06 2.91 -15.45
N ASP A 38 7.72 3.96 -15.92
CA ASP A 38 9.03 4.39 -15.40
C ASP A 38 8.85 5.12 -14.07
N TRP A 39 8.84 4.35 -12.98
CA TRP A 39 8.65 4.88 -11.63
C TRP A 39 9.79 5.81 -11.18
N SER A 40 11.01 5.62 -11.68
CA SER A 40 12.15 6.48 -11.33
C SER A 40 11.97 7.89 -11.89
N VAL A 41 11.41 8.02 -13.10
CA VAL A 41 11.05 9.33 -13.68
C VAL A 41 9.93 9.99 -12.90
N LEU A 42 8.92 9.23 -12.46
CA LEU A 42 7.84 9.77 -11.63
C LEU A 42 8.38 10.26 -10.28
N GLU A 43 9.22 9.46 -9.60
CA GLU A 43 9.87 9.82 -8.34
C GLU A 43 10.72 11.08 -8.49
N ALA A 44 11.53 11.18 -9.55
CA ALA A 44 12.37 12.36 -9.79
C ALA A 44 11.57 13.65 -10.04
N ARG A 45 10.37 13.54 -10.63
CA ARG A 45 9.51 14.70 -10.95
C ARG A 45 8.57 15.10 -9.82
N PHE A 46 8.10 14.13 -9.05
CA PHE A 46 7.02 14.33 -8.09
C PHE A 46 7.39 13.97 -6.63
N GLY A 47 8.59 13.45 -6.36
CA GLY A 47 9.01 13.05 -5.02
C GLY A 47 8.96 14.16 -3.99
N THR A 48 9.16 15.42 -4.39
CA THR A 48 9.04 16.57 -3.49
C THR A 48 7.58 16.97 -3.21
N VAL A 49 6.66 16.66 -4.12
CA VAL A 49 5.23 17.04 -4.04
C VAL A 49 4.49 16.18 -3.00
N TYR A 50 4.94 14.95 -2.76
CA TYR A 50 4.33 14.01 -1.80
C TYR A 50 4.93 14.09 -0.39
N SER A 51 5.62 15.19 -0.09
CA SER A 51 6.07 15.53 1.26
C SER A 51 4.86 15.93 2.11
N ASP A 52 4.39 15.02 2.97
CA ASP A 52 3.44 15.39 4.02
C ASP A 52 4.07 16.44 4.96
N GLY A 53 3.23 17.30 5.55
CA GLY A 53 3.66 18.40 6.42
C GLY A 53 4.50 17.97 7.64
N ALA A 54 5.10 18.97 8.30
CA ALA A 54 6.08 18.80 9.38
C ALA A 54 5.76 17.65 10.36
N GLY A 55 6.60 16.61 10.37
CA GLY A 55 6.56 15.51 11.33
C GLY A 55 6.16 14.13 10.78
N MET A 56 5.70 14.01 9.52
CA MET A 56 5.43 12.71 8.90
C MET A 56 6.43 12.38 7.78
N PRO A 57 6.88 11.12 7.65
CA PRO A 57 7.65 10.71 6.49
C PRO A 57 6.79 10.85 5.21
N PRO A 58 7.36 11.35 4.10
CA PRO A 58 6.67 11.44 2.83
C PRO A 58 6.13 10.08 2.40
N LEU A 59 4.97 10.07 1.76
CA LEU A 59 4.47 8.86 1.12
C LEU A 59 5.31 8.53 -0.11
N PRO A 60 5.59 7.24 -0.39
CA PRO A 60 6.26 6.86 -1.63
C PRO A 60 5.51 7.38 -2.85
N THR A 61 6.21 8.00 -3.81
CA THR A 61 5.58 8.56 -5.03
C THR A 61 4.80 7.51 -5.79
N ARG A 62 5.33 6.28 -5.86
CA ARG A 62 4.65 5.15 -6.52
C ARG A 62 3.30 4.79 -5.88
N LEU A 63 3.19 4.86 -4.56
CA LEU A 63 1.93 4.61 -3.87
C LEU A 63 0.89 5.66 -4.27
N MET A 64 1.25 6.94 -4.17
CA MET A 64 0.35 8.05 -4.48
C MET A 64 -0.08 8.05 -5.95
N ALA A 65 0.87 7.86 -6.86
CA ALA A 65 0.59 7.76 -8.29
C ALA A 65 -0.29 6.53 -8.60
N GLY A 66 0.01 5.38 -8.01
CA GLY A 66 -0.79 4.16 -8.15
C GLY A 66 -2.24 4.35 -7.68
N LEU A 67 -2.44 4.97 -6.51
CA LEU A 67 -3.78 5.30 -6.00
C LEU A 67 -4.53 6.24 -6.95
N ALA A 68 -3.88 7.28 -7.47
CA ALA A 68 -4.49 8.19 -8.44
C ALA A 68 -4.91 7.46 -9.73
N ILE A 69 -4.04 6.60 -10.28
CA ILE A 69 -4.35 5.76 -11.45
C ILE A 69 -5.57 4.88 -11.18
N LEU A 70 -5.60 4.18 -10.06
CA LEU A 70 -6.71 3.28 -9.69
C LEU A 70 -8.02 4.04 -9.52
N LYS A 71 -7.98 5.18 -8.82
CA LYS A 71 -9.14 6.04 -8.60
C LYS A 71 -9.78 6.46 -9.92
N HIS A 72 -8.96 6.92 -10.86
CA HIS A 72 -9.44 7.36 -12.18
C HIS A 72 -9.85 6.20 -13.08
N THR A 73 -9.10 5.11 -13.11
CA THR A 73 -9.37 3.94 -13.98
C THR A 73 -10.68 3.25 -13.62
N PHE A 74 -10.99 3.14 -12.32
CA PHE A 74 -12.17 2.46 -11.82
C PHE A 74 -13.28 3.41 -11.34
N SER A 75 -13.13 4.72 -11.54
CA SER A 75 -14.07 5.77 -11.10
C SER A 75 -14.47 5.64 -9.62
N LEU A 76 -13.49 5.41 -8.74
CA LEU A 76 -13.70 5.17 -7.31
C LEU A 76 -13.73 6.47 -6.51
N SER A 77 -14.51 6.49 -5.41
CA SER A 77 -14.31 7.47 -4.33
C SER A 77 -13.05 7.14 -3.52
N ASP A 78 -12.61 8.06 -2.66
CA ASP A 78 -11.47 7.80 -1.77
C ASP A 78 -11.76 6.65 -0.80
N GLU A 79 -12.98 6.59 -0.27
CA GLU A 79 -13.42 5.52 0.63
C GLU A 79 -13.45 4.16 -0.09
N ALA A 80 -14.06 4.09 -1.28
CA ALA A 80 -14.14 2.85 -2.05
C ALA A 80 -12.77 2.37 -2.54
N LEU A 81 -11.86 3.30 -2.86
CA LEU A 81 -10.47 2.99 -3.19
C LEU A 81 -9.76 2.34 -2.01
N CYS A 82 -9.90 2.92 -0.81
CA CYS A 82 -9.31 2.38 0.41
C CYS A 82 -9.81 0.96 0.72
N GLU A 83 -11.12 0.72 0.67
CA GLU A 83 -11.70 -0.61 0.89
C GLU A 83 -11.18 -1.62 -0.13
N ARG A 84 -11.24 -1.28 -1.42
CA ARG A 84 -10.83 -2.18 -2.49
C ARG A 84 -9.33 -2.44 -2.51
N TRP A 85 -8.51 -1.48 -2.07
CA TRP A 85 -7.06 -1.63 -2.01
C TRP A 85 -6.63 -2.69 -0.97
N VAL A 86 -7.29 -2.72 0.19
CA VAL A 86 -7.00 -3.70 1.25
C VAL A 86 -7.30 -5.13 0.78
N GLU A 87 -8.35 -5.29 -0.01
CA GLU A 87 -8.80 -6.62 -0.45
C GLU A 87 -8.09 -7.10 -1.73
N ASN A 88 -7.46 -6.20 -2.50
CA ASN A 88 -6.99 -6.52 -3.84
C ASN A 88 -5.46 -6.49 -3.98
N PRO A 89 -4.78 -7.65 -4.10
CA PRO A 89 -3.33 -7.70 -4.22
C PRO A 89 -2.79 -7.04 -5.51
N TYR A 90 -3.59 -6.97 -6.58
CA TYR A 90 -3.19 -6.27 -7.81
C TYR A 90 -3.13 -4.75 -7.63
N PHE A 91 -4.00 -4.19 -6.79
CA PHE A 91 -3.99 -2.76 -6.48
C PHE A 91 -2.73 -2.42 -5.66
N GLN A 92 -2.42 -3.25 -4.67
CA GLN A 92 -1.21 -3.11 -3.84
C GLN A 92 0.07 -3.21 -4.67
N TYR A 93 0.13 -4.16 -5.62
CA TYR A 93 1.28 -4.32 -6.51
C TYR A 93 1.49 -3.09 -7.40
N LEU A 94 0.42 -2.53 -7.99
CA LEU A 94 0.53 -1.31 -8.80
C LEU A 94 1.07 -0.15 -7.95
N CYS A 95 0.57 -0.02 -6.72
CA CYS A 95 1.02 0.96 -5.73
C CYS A 95 2.43 0.71 -5.18
N GLY A 96 3.08 -0.40 -5.51
CA GLY A 96 4.48 -0.66 -5.17
C GLY A 96 4.71 -1.40 -3.86
N GLU A 97 3.67 -2.00 -3.28
CA GLU A 97 3.87 -2.96 -2.20
C GLU A 97 4.62 -4.20 -2.72
N GLU A 98 5.49 -4.77 -1.89
CA GLU A 98 6.17 -6.04 -2.16
C GLU A 98 5.42 -7.22 -1.54
N PHE A 99 4.76 -6.98 -0.40
CA PHE A 99 4.04 -7.96 0.39
C PHE A 99 2.58 -7.55 0.54
N PHE A 100 1.68 -8.53 0.58
CA PHE A 100 0.26 -8.24 0.78
C PHE A 100 0.02 -7.61 2.16
N ARG A 101 -0.76 -6.54 2.18
CA ARG A 101 -1.12 -5.75 3.36
C ARG A 101 -2.61 -5.90 3.62
N HIS A 102 -2.97 -6.13 4.87
CA HIS A 102 -4.38 -6.24 5.31
C HIS A 102 -4.91 -4.94 5.94
N ASP A 103 -4.09 -3.89 5.99
CA ASP A 103 -4.42 -2.62 6.64
C ASP A 103 -3.97 -1.41 5.80
N LEU A 104 -4.69 -0.30 5.97
CA LEU A 104 -4.41 0.97 5.32
C LEU A 104 -3.30 1.74 6.07
N SER A 105 -2.05 1.42 5.79
CA SER A 105 -0.90 2.13 6.36
C SER A 105 -0.72 3.58 5.86
N PHE A 106 -1.45 3.97 4.81
CA PHE A 106 -1.43 5.32 4.23
C PHE A 106 -2.68 6.16 4.49
N ASP A 107 -3.68 5.62 5.21
CA ASP A 107 -4.86 6.41 5.57
C ASP A 107 -4.47 7.51 6.56
N ARG A 108 -4.63 8.77 6.12
CA ARG A 108 -4.36 9.95 6.93
C ARG A 108 -5.13 9.95 8.26
N ARG A 109 -6.33 9.37 8.32
CA ARG A 109 -7.12 9.26 9.58
C ARG A 109 -6.44 8.34 10.60
N LYS A 110 -5.75 7.29 10.13
CA LYS A 110 -4.98 6.36 10.97
C LYS A 110 -3.60 6.93 11.35
N ARG A 111 -3.06 7.87 10.57
CA ARG A 111 -1.76 8.53 10.82
C ARG A 111 -1.77 9.59 11.92
N VAL A 112 -2.95 10.10 12.30
CA VAL A 112 -3.10 11.13 13.35
C VAL A 112 -3.17 10.52 14.77
N GLY A 113 -2.84 9.23 14.93
CA GLY A 113 -3.09 8.48 16.17
C GLY A 113 -1.87 8.00 16.96
N HIS A 114 -0.95 8.88 17.37
CA HIS A 114 -0.30 8.88 18.72
C HIS A 114 0.78 9.97 18.80
N PRO A 115 0.53 11.10 19.50
CA PRO A 115 1.59 11.83 20.16
C PRO A 115 1.94 11.09 21.45
N THR A 116 3.17 10.59 21.58
CA THR A 116 3.80 10.40 22.89
C THR A 116 4.63 11.62 23.22
#